data_AF-A0A3E0VDK3-F1
#
_entry.id   AF-A0A3E0VDK3-F1
#
_cell.length_a   1.000
_cell.length_b   1.000
_cell.length_c   1.000
_cell.angle_alpha   90.00
_cell.angle_beta   90.00
_cell.angle_gamma   90.00
#
_symmetry.space_group_name_H-M   'P 1'
#
loop_
_entity.id
_entity.type
_entity.pdbx_description
1 polymer ?
#
loop_
_entity_poly.entity_id
_entity_poly.type
_entity_poly.pdbx_seq_one_letter_code
_entity_poly.pdbx_strand_id
1 'polypeptide(L)' 'MVADVSGYSERAHELAEELAERAAENLRRSGKTVVRNPATGRYIVTRTSPSNPESHIRRVA' A
#
# COMPACT_ATOMS: atom_id res chain seq x y z
N MET A 1 -1.09 -39.20 8.87
CA MET A 1 -0.22 -38.15 8.29
C MET A 1 -1.01 -36.85 8.33
N VAL A 2 -0.76 -36.01 9.35
CA VAL A 2 -1.41 -34.70 9.45
C VAL A 2 -0.53 -33.76 8.63
N ALA A 3 -1.03 -33.31 7.48
CA ALA A 3 -0.33 -32.32 6.68
C ALA A 3 -0.17 -31.05 7.51
N ASP A 4 1.08 -30.68 7.69
CA ASP A 4 1.57 -29.53 8.41
C ASP A 4 0.89 -28.24 7.91
N VAL A 5 -0.08 -27.72 8.68
CA VAL A 5 -0.77 -26.45 8.41
C VAL A 5 0.23 -25.27 8.45
N SER A 6 1.36 -25.46 9.12
CA SER A 6 2.47 -24.54 9.26
C SER A 6 3.13 -24.20 7.92
N GLY A 7 3.49 -25.20 7.10
CA GLY A 7 4.14 -24.97 5.80
C GLY A 7 3.23 -24.32 4.74
N TYR A 8 1.92 -24.56 4.80
CA TYR A 8 0.95 -23.84 3.95
C TYR A 8 0.89 -22.35 4.33
N SER A 9 1.03 -22.04 5.61
CA SER A 9 1.01 -20.65 6.11
C SER A 9 2.25 -19.86 5.71
N GLU A 10 3.44 -20.48 5.67
CA GLU A 10 4.68 -19.81 5.27
C GLU A 10 4.71 -19.49 3.77
N ARG A 11 4.40 -20.49 2.92
CA ARG A 11 4.29 -20.28 1.46
C ARG A 11 3.23 -19.25 1.11
N ALA A 12 2.09 -19.25 1.81
CA ALA A 12 1.04 -18.25 1.61
C ALA A 12 1.49 -16.86 2.07
N HIS A 13 2.30 -16.77 3.13
CA HIS A 13 2.88 -15.52 3.60
C HIS A 13 3.86 -14.93 2.60
N GLU A 14 4.79 -15.73 2.08
CA GLU A 14 5.74 -15.31 1.03
C GLU A 14 5.01 -14.81 -0.22
N LEU A 15 3.98 -15.53 -0.67
CA LEU A 15 3.15 -15.12 -1.81
C LEU A 15 2.39 -13.81 -1.53
N ALA A 16 1.89 -13.61 -0.31
CA ALA A 16 1.22 -12.39 0.07
C ALA A 16 2.19 -11.18 0.07
N GLU A 17 3.44 -11.38 0.53
CA GLU A 17 4.47 -10.35 0.46
C GLU A 17 4.85 -10.00 -0.99
N GLU A 18 5.05 -11.00 -1.86
CA GLU A 18 5.35 -10.78 -3.28
C GLU A 18 4.21 -10.01 -3.97
N LEU A 19 2.96 -10.38 -3.70
CA LEU A 19 1.79 -9.69 -4.25
C LEU A 19 1.68 -8.26 -3.75
N ALA A 20 1.95 -8.01 -2.47
CA ALA A 20 1.93 -6.68 -1.89
C ALA A 20 3.01 -5.78 -2.49
N GLU A 21 4.21 -6.32 -2.75
CA GLU A 21 5.29 -5.59 -3.41
C GLU A 21 4.95 -5.26 -4.87
N ARG A 22 4.43 -6.23 -5.63
CA ARG A 22 3.94 -5.99 -7.01
C ARG A 22 2.83 -4.95 -7.05
N ALA A 23 1.88 -4.99 -6.11
CA ALA A 23 0.84 -3.99 -6.00
C ALA A 23 1.42 -2.60 -5.69
N ALA A 24 2.38 -2.52 -4.77
CA ALA A 24 3.07 -1.27 -4.45
C ALA A 24 3.79 -0.68 -5.67
N GLU A 25 4.48 -1.51 -6.48
CA GLU A 25 5.12 -1.06 -7.72
C GLU A 25 4.10 -0.54 -8.73
N ASN A 26 3.02 -1.26 -8.97
CA ASN A 26 1.96 -0.82 -9.89
C ASN A 26 1.35 0.52 -9.46
N LEU A 27 1.15 0.72 -8.17
CA LEU A 27 0.66 1.99 -7.61
C LEU A 27 1.67 3.13 -7.82
N ARG A 28 2.97 2.86 -7.65
CA ARG A 28 4.04 3.83 -7.97
C ARG A 28 4.04 4.21 -9.44
N ARG A 29 3.92 3.23 -10.35
CA ARG A 29 3.80 3.46 -11.80
C ARG A 29 2.56 4.28 -12.16
N SER A 30 1.47 4.12 -11.43
CA SER A 30 0.24 4.92 -11.57
C SER A 30 0.38 6.37 -11.06
N GLY A 31 1.56 6.78 -10.55
CA GLY A 31 1.79 8.12 -10.02
C GLY A 31 1.33 8.31 -8.57
N LYS A 32 1.08 7.22 -7.82
CA LYS A 32 0.81 7.30 -6.38
C LYS A 32 2.12 7.14 -5.60
N THR A 33 2.22 7.81 -4.47
CA THR A 33 3.37 7.67 -3.57
C THR A 33 3.09 6.54 -2.59
N VAL A 34 3.90 5.48 -2.63
CA VAL A 34 3.75 4.29 -1.78
C VAL A 34 4.96 4.15 -0.85
N VAL A 35 4.71 4.20 0.47
CA VAL A 35 5.73 4.11 1.52
C VAL A 35 5.45 2.88 2.39
N ARG A 36 6.48 2.06 2.66
CA ARG A 36 6.36 0.94 3.59
C ARG A 36 6.59 1.45 5.01
N ASN A 37 5.65 1.20 5.92
CA ASN A 37 5.83 1.50 7.33
C ASN A 37 6.68 0.40 7.99
N PRO A 38 7.89 0.71 8.49
CA PRO A 38 8.76 -0.28 9.11
C PRO A 38 8.22 -0.82 10.45
N ALA A 39 7.38 -0.05 11.15
CA ALA A 39 6.83 -0.45 12.45
C ALA A 39 5.71 -1.49 12.32
N THR A 40 4.96 -1.47 11.21
CA THR A 40 3.79 -2.34 11.03
C THR A 40 3.89 -3.25 9.80
N GLY A 41 4.94 -3.11 8.98
CA GLY A 41 5.11 -3.83 7.71
C GLY A 41 4.11 -3.46 6.61
N ARG A 42 3.21 -2.50 6.86
CA ARG A 42 2.10 -2.14 5.95
C ARG A 42 2.53 -1.10 4.93
N TYR A 43 1.95 -1.16 3.73
CA TYR A 43 2.11 -0.13 2.70
C TYR A 43 1.09 0.99 2.89
N ILE A 44 1.59 2.23 2.96
CA ILE A 44 0.81 3.46 3.00
C ILE A 44 0.79 4.03 1.58
N VAL A 45 -0.40 4.21 1.02
CA VAL A 45 -0.59 4.73 -0.34
C VAL A 45 -1.15 6.14 -0.25
N THR A 46 -0.39 7.11 -0.74
CA THR A 46 -0.79 8.52 -0.81
C THR A 46 -0.98 8.93 -2.26
N ARG A 47 -2.05 9.66 -2.54
CA ARG A 47 -2.27 10.27 -3.86
C ARG A 47 -1.74 11.69 -3.78
N THR A 48 -0.70 12.01 -4.53
CA THR A 48 -0.46 13.40 -4.90
C THR A 48 -1.59 13.78 -5.84
N SER A 49 -2.62 14.45 -5.31
CA SER A 49 -3.73 14.94 -6.11
C SER A 49 -3.24 16.19 -6.85
N PRO A 50 -3.21 16.24 -8.20
CA PRO A 50 -2.96 17.49 -8.92
C PRO A 50 -4.23 18.36 -9.00
N SER A 51 -5.14 18.28 -8.03
CA SER A 51 -6.39 19.03 -8.05
C SER A 51 -6.29 20.27 -7.16
N ASN A 52 -5.71 21.32 -7.76
CA ASN A 52 -5.93 22.75 -7.52
C ASN A 52 -5.55 23.36 -6.14
N PRO A 53 -4.55 24.27 -6.05
CA PRO A 53 -4.26 25.02 -4.82
C PRO A 53 -5.25 26.17 -4.51
N GLU A 54 -6.32 26.37 -5.29
CA GLU A 54 -7.16 27.59 -5.23
C GLU A 54 -8.63 27.41 -4.77
N SER A 55 -8.97 26.44 -3.92
CA SER A 55 -10.39 26.34 -3.50
C SER A 55 -10.62 25.85 -2.08
N HIS A 56 -10.40 26.73 -1.09
CA HIS A 56 -11.30 26.94 0.07
C HIS A 56 -10.74 27.97 1.08
N ILE A 57 -10.54 29.22 0.66
CA ILE A 57 -10.61 30.34 1.60
C ILE A 57 -11.89 31.11 1.27
N ARG A 58 -13.03 30.55 1.69
CA ARG A 58 -14.24 31.36 1.84
C ARG A 58 -14.08 32.12 3.15
N ARG A 59 -13.66 33.39 3.05
CA ARG A 59 -13.94 34.37 4.11
C ARG A 59 -15.46 34.37 4.31
N VAL A 60 -15.89 33.99 5.50
CA VAL A 60 -17.21 34.40 5.99
C VAL A 60 -17.00 35.77 6.63
N ALA A 61 -17.87 36.71 6.24
CA ALA A 61 -17.85 38.12 6.60
C ALA A 61 -17.90 38.37 8.11
#